data_AF-A0A8S3AKP6-F1
#
_entry.id   AF-A0A8S3AKP6-F1
#
_cell.length_a   1.000
_cell.length_b   1.000
_cell.length_c   1.000
_cell.angle_alpha   90.00
_cell.angle_beta   90.00
_cell.angle_gamma   90.00
#
_symmetry.space_group_name_H-M   'P 1'
#
loop_
_entity.id
_entity.type
_entity.pdbx_description
1 polymer ?
#
loop_
_entity_poly.entity_id
_entity_poly.type
_entity_poly.pdbx_seq_one_letter_code
_entity_poly.pdbx_strand_id
1 'polypeptide(L)' 'MIIFYELGGLSIGIPGEIAGFWSAHRQYGKLPWSALFKPAIDMCNEGITVQKALAFSILQNKNKLWEHRPF' A
#
# COMPACT_ATOMS: atom_id res chain seq x y z
N MET A 1 -2.82 -22.33 22.11
CA MET A 1 -3.80 -21.24 21.88
C MET A 1 -3.42 -20.55 20.59
N ILE A 2 -4.13 -20.82 19.50
CA ILE A 2 -3.86 -20.25 18.17
C ILE A 2 -5.01 -19.28 17.90
N ILE A 3 -4.71 -18.02 17.60
CA ILE A 3 -5.72 -17.05 17.19
C ILE A 3 -5.52 -16.75 15.71
N PHE A 4 -6.52 -17.06 14.89
CA PHE A 4 -6.56 -16.70 13.48
C PHE A 4 -7.11 -15.27 13.36
N TYR A 5 -6.26 -14.30 13.05
CA TYR A 5 -6.68 -12.93 12.74
C TYR A 5 -6.52 -12.67 11.24
N GLU A 6 -7.57 -12.91 10.46
CA GLU A 6 -7.58 -12.60 9.02
C GLU A 6 -8.07 -11.17 8.71
N LEU A 7 -8.85 -10.56 9.62
CA LEU A 7 -9.48 -9.25 9.45
C LEU A 7 -9.54 -8.50 10.79
N GLY A 8 -9.45 -7.17 10.74
CA GLY A 8 -9.62 -6.26 11.90
C GLY A 8 -8.31 -5.71 12.47
N GLY A 9 -8.40 -4.79 13.44
CA GLY A 9 -7.22 -4.07 13.96
C GLY A 9 -6.14 -4.96 14.60
N LEU A 10 -6.53 -6.12 15.13
CA LEU A 10 -5.60 -7.09 15.74
C LEU A 10 -4.76 -7.85 14.70
N SER A 11 -5.16 -7.85 13.41
CA SER A 11 -4.34 -8.41 12.33
C SER A 11 -3.31 -7.41 11.79
N ILE A 12 -3.29 -6.17 12.30
CA ILE A 12 -2.42 -5.10 11.81
C ILE A 12 -1.19 -4.96 12.71
N GLY A 13 -0.02 -5.30 12.16
CA GLY A 13 1.28 -4.97 12.77
C GLY A 13 1.71 -3.53 12.48
N ILE A 14 2.76 -3.07 13.15
CA ILE A 14 3.37 -1.76 12.85
C ILE A 14 4.01 -1.83 11.44
N PRO A 15 3.59 -0.99 10.47
CA PRO A 15 4.13 -1.04 9.11
C PRO A 15 5.58 -0.55 9.07
N GLY A 16 6.50 -1.40 8.60
CA GLY A 16 7.94 -1.14 8.59
C GLY A 16 8.54 -0.74 7.23
N GLU A 17 7.75 -0.78 6.15
CA GLU A 17 8.24 -0.63 4.76
C GLU A 17 8.94 0.71 4.52
N ILE A 18 8.31 1.83 4.94
CA ILE A 18 8.89 3.17 4.77
C ILE A 18 10.21 3.32 5.55
N ALA A 19 10.30 2.74 6.76
CA ALA A 19 11.52 2.74 7.56
C ALA A 19 12.63 1.89 6.90
N GLY A 20 12.25 0.76 6.30
CA GLY A 20 13.14 -0.08 5.50
C GLY A 20 13.67 0.67 4.28
N PHE A 21 12.79 1.31 3.50
CA PHE A 21 13.19 2.09 2.33
C PHE A 21 14.08 3.28 2.70
N TRP A 22 13.78 3.99 3.80
CA TRP A 22 14.65 5.06 4.29
C TRP A 22 16.05 4.55 4.65
N SER A 23 16.13 3.40 5.31
CA SER A 23 17.42 2.81 5.68
C SER A 23 18.22 2.37 4.44
N ALA A 24 17.56 1.76 3.46
CA ALA A 24 18.17 1.42 2.17
C ALA A 24 18.64 2.67 1.40
N HIS A 25 17.85 3.74 1.42
CA HIS A 25 18.21 5.01 0.78
C HIS A 25 19.39 5.69 1.46
N ARG A 26 19.48 5.66 2.79
CA ARG A 26 20.68 6.16 3.50
C ARG A 26 21.95 5.40 3.12
N GLN A 27 21.84 4.10 2.83
CA GLN A 27 23.01 3.27 2.53
C GLN A 27 23.39 3.29 1.04
N TYR A 28 22.41 3.34 0.14
CA TYR A 28 22.60 3.12 -1.30
C TYR A 28 21.94 4.18 -2.20
N GLY A 29 21.26 5.17 -1.62
CA GLY A 29 20.51 6.18 -2.32
C GLY A 29 21.42 7.13 -3.11
N LYS A 30 20.96 7.47 -4.32
CA LYS A 30 21.67 8.40 -5.22
C LYS A 30 20.87 9.64 -5.56
N LEU A 31 19.55 9.53 -5.60
CA LEU A 31 18.63 10.63 -5.85
C LEU A 31 18.12 11.21 -4.53
N PRO A 32 17.72 12.49 -4.49
CA PRO A 32 17.01 13.04 -3.34
C PRO A 32 15.78 12.20 -2.98
N TRP A 33 15.56 11.96 -1.69
CA TRP A 33 14.49 11.09 -1.21
C TRP A 33 13.11 11.48 -1.76
N SER A 34 12.78 12.77 -1.73
CA SER A 34 11.51 13.30 -2.23
C SER A 34 11.27 13.04 -3.73
N ALA A 35 12.34 13.02 -4.53
CA ALA A 35 12.23 12.84 -5.98
C ALA A 35 11.73 11.43 -6.35
N LEU A 36 11.98 10.42 -5.51
CA LEU A 36 11.56 9.04 -5.74
C LEU A 36 10.04 8.87 -5.72
N PHE A 37 9.33 9.72 -4.99
CA PHE A 37 7.88 9.60 -4.77
C PHE A 37 7.06 10.45 -5.73
N LYS A 38 7.66 11.47 -6.37
CA LYS A 38 6.94 12.41 -7.24
C LYS A 38 6.08 11.70 -8.30
N PRO A 39 6.58 10.69 -9.04
CA PRO A 39 5.76 10.02 -10.06
C PRO A 39 4.54 9.31 -9.45
N ALA A 40 4.69 8.66 -8.29
CA ALA A 40 3.58 7.99 -7.62
C ALA A 40 2.55 8.98 -7.07
N ILE A 41 3.00 10.12 -6.53
CA ILE A 41 2.13 11.20 -6.07
C ILE A 41 1.29 11.74 -7.24
N ASP A 42 1.92 11.98 -8.39
CA ASP A 42 1.25 12.49 -9.58
C ASP A 42 0.20 11.49 -10.09
N MET A 43 0.56 10.20 -10.19
CA MET A 43 -0.38 9.13 -10.55
C MET A 43 -1.60 9.05 -9.62
N CYS A 44 -1.41 9.28 -8.31
CA CYS A 44 -2.52 9.29 -7.35
C CYS A 44 -3.41 10.53 -7.48
N ASN A 45 -2.84 11.69 -7.82
CA ASN A 45 -3.58 12.94 -7.97
C ASN A 45 -4.34 13.02 -9.31
N GLU A 46 -3.70 12.59 -10.39
CA GLU A 46 -4.24 12.66 -11.76
C GLU A 46 -5.08 11.44 -12.13
N GLY A 47 -4.87 10.33 -11.41
CA GLY A 47 -5.48 9.04 -11.69
C GLY A 47 -4.70 8.24 -12.73
N ILE A 48 -5.03 6.96 -12.84
CA ILE A 48 -4.40 6.03 -13.78
C ILE A 48 -5.46 5.18 -14.48
N THR A 49 -5.17 4.74 -15.71
CA THR A 49 -5.98 3.73 -16.38
C THR A 49 -5.79 2.38 -15.70
N VAL A 50 -6.87 1.83 -15.14
CA VAL A 50 -6.83 0.55 -14.42
C VAL A 50 -6.52 -0.60 -15.39
N GLN A 51 -5.43 -1.30 -15.13
CA GLN A 51 -5.02 -2.47 -15.90
C GLN A 51 -5.85 -3.70 -15.55
N LYS A 52 -5.92 -4.68 -16.46
CA LYS A 52 -6.76 -5.89 -16.32
C LYS A 52 -6.56 -6.62 -14.99
N ALA A 53 -5.32 -6.77 -14.53
CA ALA A 53 -5.00 -7.45 -13.27
C ALA A 53 -5.57 -6.71 -12.05
N LEU A 54 -5.42 -5.38 -12.02
CA LEU A 54 -5.96 -4.55 -10.94
C LEU A 54 -7.49 -4.53 -10.98
N ALA A 55 -8.10 -4.41 -12.17
CA ALA A 55 -9.55 -4.48 -12.33
C ALA A 55 -10.11 -5.81 -11.81
N PHE A 56 -9.48 -6.93 -12.16
CA PHE A 56 -9.87 -8.25 -11.69
C PHE A 56 -9.79 -8.36 -10.16
N SER A 57 -8.68 -7.90 -9.56
CA SER A 57 -8.50 -7.91 -8.11
C SER A 57 -9.57 -7.08 -7.38
N ILE A 58 -9.89 -5.89 -7.88
CA ILE A 58 -10.93 -5.02 -7.32
C ILE A 58 -12.30 -5.72 -7.37
N LEU A 59 -12.65 -6.34 -8.51
CA LEU A 59 -13.93 -7.04 -8.66
C LEU A 59 -14.04 -8.26 -7.75
N GLN A 60 -12.96 -9.03 -7.58
CA GLN A 60 -12.95 -10.19 -6.69
C GLN A 60 -13.06 -9.80 -5.21
N ASN A 61 -12.47 -8.67 -4.82
CA ASN A 61 -12.42 -8.23 -3.43
C ASN A 61 -13.43 -7.14 -3.10
N LYS A 62 -14.41 -6.90 -3.99
CA LYS A 62 -15.39 -5.83 -3.89
C LYS A 62 -15.91 -5.73 -2.45
N ASN A 63 -16.57 -6.79 -1.95
CA ASN A 63 -17.26 -6.79 -0.66
C ASN A 63 -16.36 -6.39 0.52
N LYS A 64 -15.10 -6.84 0.53
CA LYS A 64 -14.11 -6.47 1.55
C LYS A 64 -13.76 -4.98 1.52
N LEU A 65 -13.73 -4.36 0.34
CA LEU A 65 -13.35 -2.96 0.15
C LEU A 65 -14.47 -1.97 0.52
N TRP A 66 -15.75 -2.35 0.34
CA TRP A 66 -16.88 -1.42 0.53
C TRP A 66 -17.79 -1.71 1.72
N GLU A 67 -17.89 -2.95 2.21
CA GLU A 67 -18.76 -3.28 3.35
C GLU A 67 -18.07 -3.08 4.70
N HIS A 68 -16.75 -3.24 4.77
CA HIS A 68 -15.97 -3.20 6.01
C HIS A 68 -15.06 -1.97 6.04
N ARG A 69 -15.62 -0.78 5.82
CA ARG A 69 -14.86 0.45 6.10
C ARG A 69 -14.68 0.55 7.61
N PRO A 70 -13.45 0.61 8.15
CA PRO A 70 -13.24 0.75 9.59
C PRO A 70 -13.63 2.15 10.11
N PHE A 71 -14.16 3.03 9.25
CA PHE A 71 -14.56 4.41 9.51
C PHE A 71 -15.75 4.78 8.61
#